data_AF-M6Q819-F1
#
_entry.id   AF-M6Q819-F1
#
_cell.length_a   1.000
_cell.length_b   1.000
_cell.length_c   1.000
_cell.angle_alpha   90.00
_cell.angle_beta   90.00
_cell.angle_gamma   90.00
#
_symmetry.space_group_name_H-M   'P 1'
#
loop_
_entity.id
_entity.type
_entity.pdbx_description
1 polymer ?
#
loop_
_entity_poly.entity_id
_entity_poly.type
_entity_poly.pdbx_seq_one_letter_code
_entity_poly.pdbx_strand_id
1 'polypeptide(L)'
;MSPMSGNLETISYIENLRDDEVQIIRKQLYNSYSNWLFIVILSAITFASWHFQIVFYSAISMLLLVSFIVLYLVTLVKIEQEIKEGKKLVIKGKIQNKEVDRIFKNKVDRQGKVVSSYFIIEKYKIEVPRKEFSKYSCGQSVEIHKLPKSSLILKIANLSDSP
;
A
#
# COMPACT_ATOMS: atom_id res chain seq x y z
N MET A 1 -5.41 -31.61 -30.72
CA MET A 1 -4.13 -30.91 -30.52
C MET A 1 -4.44 -29.43 -30.38
N SER A 2 -4.42 -28.91 -29.15
CA SER A 2 -4.73 -27.52 -28.84
C SER A 2 -3.47 -26.66 -29.02
N PRO A 3 -3.58 -25.42 -29.54
CA PRO A 3 -2.42 -24.57 -29.73
C PRO A 3 -1.89 -24.10 -28.37
N MET A 4 -0.56 -24.09 -28.26
CA MET A 4 0.20 -23.53 -27.16
C MET A 4 -0.24 -22.09 -26.87
N SER A 5 -0.84 -21.88 -25.69
CA SER A 5 -1.00 -20.56 -25.10
C SER A 5 0.39 -19.97 -24.87
N GLY A 6 0.71 -18.90 -25.60
CA GLY A 6 1.94 -18.14 -25.38
C GLY A 6 2.07 -17.76 -23.91
N ASN A 7 3.23 -18.08 -23.33
CA ASN A 7 3.65 -17.58 -22.03
C ASN A 7 3.79 -16.05 -22.13
N LEU A 8 2.71 -15.33 -21.86
CA LEU A 8 2.81 -13.95 -21.41
C LEU A 8 3.50 -14.01 -20.04
N GLU A 9 4.70 -13.46 -19.94
CA GLU A 9 5.40 -13.35 -18.66
C GLU A 9 4.48 -12.65 -17.64
N THR A 10 4.04 -13.41 -16.63
CA THR A 10 3.12 -12.96 -15.58
C THR A 10 3.68 -11.75 -14.82
N ILE A 11 5.00 -11.62 -14.77
CA ILE A 11 5.70 -10.50 -14.16
C ILE A 11 6.75 -9.98 -15.13
N SER A 12 6.66 -8.71 -15.49
CA SER A 12 7.69 -8.00 -16.23
C SER A 12 8.17 -6.77 -15.46
N TYR A 13 9.47 -6.47 -15.59
CA TYR A 13 10.06 -5.24 -15.09
C TYR A 13 10.12 -4.25 -16.25
N ILE A 14 9.53 -3.08 -16.07
CA ILE A 14 9.64 -1.99 -17.02
C ILE A 14 10.60 -0.96 -16.43
N GLU A 15 11.63 -0.63 -17.20
CA GLU A 15 12.52 0.48 -16.91
C GLU A 15 11.88 1.77 -17.41
N ASN A 16 11.85 2.78 -16.54
CA ASN A 16 11.20 4.08 -16.64
C ASN A 16 9.75 4.13 -16.11
N LEU A 17 9.63 4.68 -14.88
CA LEU A 17 8.37 5.26 -14.41
C LEU A 17 8.01 6.47 -15.25
N ARG A 18 6.74 6.60 -15.60
CA ARG A 18 6.23 7.81 -16.27
C ARG A 18 6.01 8.93 -15.25
N ASP A 19 6.11 10.18 -15.69
CA ASP A 19 5.95 11.35 -14.83
C ASP A 19 4.58 11.44 -14.15
N ASP A 20 3.51 11.00 -14.82
CA ASP A 20 2.16 10.92 -14.25
C ASP A 20 2.07 9.91 -13.09
N GLU A 21 2.75 8.78 -13.22
CA GLU A 21 2.83 7.75 -12.17
C GLU A 21 3.63 8.27 -10.97
N VAL A 22 4.72 8.99 -11.21
CA VAL A 22 5.50 9.65 -10.14
C VAL A 22 4.64 10.66 -9.37
N GLN A 23 3.85 11.47 -10.06
CA GLN A 23 2.94 12.41 -9.42
C GLN A 23 1.87 11.71 -8.57
N ILE A 24 1.30 10.60 -9.06
CA ILE A 24 0.33 9.80 -8.30
C ILE A 24 0.95 9.24 -7.03
N ILE A 25 2.17 8.67 -7.12
CA ILE A 25 2.88 8.12 -5.95
C ILE A 25 3.11 9.21 -4.92
N ARG A 26 3.70 10.34 -5.34
CA ARG A 26 3.95 11.48 -4.44
C ARG A 26 2.65 11.96 -3.80
N LYS A 27 1.57 12.10 -4.56
CA LYS A 27 0.28 12.50 -4.03
C LYS A 27 -0.26 11.50 -3.00
N GLN A 28 -0.14 10.18 -3.24
CA GLN A 28 -0.56 9.17 -2.26
C GLN A 28 0.31 9.21 -0.98
N LEU A 29 1.61 9.45 -1.13
CA LEU A 29 2.59 9.50 -0.06
C LEU A 29 2.38 10.72 0.86
N TYR A 30 2.18 11.89 0.26
CA TYR A 30 2.03 13.16 0.98
C TYR A 30 0.60 13.40 1.46
N ASN A 31 -0.42 12.88 0.77
CA ASN A 31 -1.82 13.09 1.13
C ASN A 31 -2.38 12.02 2.09
N SER A 32 -1.51 11.23 2.72
CA SER A 32 -1.92 10.23 3.69
C SER A 32 -2.31 10.92 5.01
N TYR A 33 -3.53 11.46 5.04
CA TYR A 33 -4.13 12.19 6.18
C TYR A 33 -3.97 11.47 7.52
N SER A 34 -3.91 10.13 7.51
CA SER A 34 -3.72 9.31 8.70
C SER A 34 -2.41 9.61 9.44
N ASN A 35 -1.32 9.89 8.72
CA ASN A 35 -0.03 10.18 9.34
C ASN A 35 -0.02 11.57 9.97
N TRP A 36 -0.66 12.54 9.33
CA TRP A 36 -0.74 13.91 9.83
C TRP A 36 -1.63 14.01 11.08
N LEU A 37 -2.75 13.30 11.09
CA LEU A 37 -3.61 13.19 12.28
C LEU A 37 -2.86 12.59 13.48
N PHE A 38 -2.00 11.60 13.27
CA PHE A 38 -1.21 11.00 14.34
C PHE A 38 -0.20 11.99 14.95
N ILE A 39 0.47 12.80 14.10
CA ILE A 39 1.36 13.88 14.54
C ILE A 39 0.59 14.89 15.38
N VAL A 40 -0.59 15.32 14.94
CA VAL A 40 -1.44 16.28 15.65
C VAL A 40 -1.87 15.72 17.02
N ILE A 41 -2.31 14.46 17.07
CA ILE A 41 -2.74 13.80 18.32
C ILE A 41 -1.58 13.68 19.31
N LEU A 42 -0.42 13.18 18.89
CA LEU A 42 0.74 13.05 19.77
C LEU A 42 1.25 14.41 20.25
N SER A 43 1.23 15.43 19.39
CA SER A 43 1.58 16.79 19.78
C SER A 43 0.62 17.32 20.85
N ALA A 44 -0.70 17.15 20.65
CA ALA A 44 -1.71 17.58 21.62
C ALA A 44 -1.55 16.88 22.98
N ILE A 45 -1.28 15.55 22.99
CA ILE A 45 -1.00 14.80 24.22
C ILE A 45 0.25 15.35 24.91
N THR A 46 1.29 15.66 24.16
CA THR A 46 2.55 16.18 24.70
C THR A 46 2.33 17.55 25.37
N PHE A 47 1.62 18.46 24.71
CA PHE A 47 1.28 19.79 25.23
C PHE A 47 0.36 19.72 26.46
N ALA A 48 -0.68 18.88 26.42
CA ALA A 48 -1.57 18.69 27.56
C ALA A 48 -0.83 18.11 28.77
N SER A 49 -0.01 17.07 28.55
CA SER A 49 0.79 16.44 29.63
C SER A 49 1.79 17.42 30.24
N TRP A 50 2.36 18.32 29.43
CA TRP A 50 3.22 19.39 29.91
C TRP A 50 2.46 20.39 30.80
N HIS A 51 1.26 20.81 30.37
CA HIS A 51 0.43 21.75 31.14
C HIS A 51 0.03 21.20 32.52
N PHE A 52 -0.29 19.90 32.60
CA PHE A 52 -0.65 19.25 33.87
C PHE A 52 0.55 18.79 34.71
N GLN A 53 1.78 19.18 34.33
CA GLN A 53 3.03 18.79 35.01
C GLN A 53 3.24 17.28 35.10
N ILE A 54 2.67 16.51 34.17
CA ILE A 54 2.83 15.07 34.08
C ILE A 54 4.09 14.77 33.26
N VAL A 55 5.25 15.06 33.86
CA VAL A 55 6.57 15.07 33.18
C VAL A 55 6.90 13.73 32.51
N PHE A 56 6.61 12.61 33.18
CA PHE A 56 6.89 11.27 32.63
C PHE A 56 6.10 10.98 31.34
N TYR A 57 4.82 11.33 31.29
CA TYR A 57 3.98 11.13 30.10
C TYR A 57 4.35 12.10 28.97
N SER A 58 4.75 13.34 29.30
CA SER A 58 5.25 14.30 28.32
C SER A 58 6.56 13.81 27.66
N ALA A 59 7.49 13.28 28.44
CA ALA A 59 8.74 12.72 27.92
C ALA A 59 8.49 11.49 27.00
N ILE A 60 7.61 10.57 27.40
CA ILE A 60 7.28 9.39 26.58
C ILE A 60 6.57 9.79 25.28
N SER A 61 5.58 10.69 25.34
CA SER A 61 4.86 11.14 24.15
C SER A 61 5.77 11.88 23.16
N MET A 62 6.71 12.68 23.66
CA MET A 62 7.74 13.34 22.85
C MET A 62 8.68 12.32 22.18
N LEU A 63 9.15 11.31 22.92
CA LEU A 63 9.98 10.23 22.34
C LEU A 63 9.24 9.46 21.25
N LEU A 64 7.97 9.12 21.47
CA LEU A 64 7.13 8.47 20.47
C LEU A 64 6.93 9.34 19.23
N LEU A 65 6.72 10.65 19.42
CA LEU A 65 6.59 11.61 18.33
C LEU A 65 7.87 11.68 17.48
N VAL A 66 9.03 11.83 18.13
CA VAL A 66 10.32 11.87 17.43
C VAL A 66 10.58 10.57 16.68
N SER A 67 10.35 9.42 17.32
CA SER A 67 10.49 8.10 16.69
C SER A 67 9.58 7.96 15.46
N PHE A 68 8.33 8.39 15.56
CA PHE A 68 7.39 8.39 14.45
C PHE A 68 7.86 9.28 13.29
N ILE A 69 8.35 10.49 13.57
CA ILE A 69 8.87 11.41 12.54
C ILE A 69 10.08 10.79 11.83
N VAL A 70 11.01 10.18 12.56
CA VAL A 70 12.18 9.53 11.96
C VAL A 70 11.76 8.37 11.07
N LEU A 71 10.86 7.49 11.53
CA LEU A 71 10.35 6.38 10.73
C LEU A 71 9.61 6.86 9.48
N TYR A 72 8.83 7.94 9.61
CA TYR A 72 8.14 8.56 8.50
C TYR A 72 9.14 9.09 7.44
N LEU A 73 10.16 9.84 7.85
CA LEU A 73 11.20 10.35 6.96
C LEU A 73 11.98 9.22 6.27
N VAL A 74 12.36 8.17 7.00
CA VAL A 74 13.05 7.00 6.43
C VAL A 74 12.19 6.34 5.35
N THR A 75 10.88 6.22 5.60
CA THR A 75 9.94 5.63 4.62
C THR A 75 9.80 6.51 3.38
N LEU A 76 9.71 7.84 3.56
CA LEU A 76 9.70 8.79 2.45
C LEU A 76 10.96 8.68 1.59
N VAL A 77 12.14 8.65 2.22
CA VAL A 77 13.42 8.56 1.52
C VAL A 77 13.54 7.24 0.75
N LYS A 78 13.14 6.11 1.34
CA LYS A 78 13.17 4.81 0.65
C LYS A 78 12.29 4.82 -0.60
N ILE A 79 11.09 5.40 -0.52
CA ILE A 79 10.16 5.45 -1.65
C ILE A 79 10.65 6.44 -2.71
N GLU A 80 11.19 7.60 -2.33
CA GLU A 80 11.83 8.52 -3.30
C GLU A 80 13.06 7.90 -3.96
N GLN A 81 13.85 7.09 -3.25
CA GLN A 81 14.95 6.32 -3.85
C GLN A 81 14.41 5.30 -4.86
N GLU A 82 13.34 4.60 -4.53
CA GLU A 82 12.71 3.63 -5.42
C GLU A 82 12.10 4.30 -6.67
N ILE A 83 11.52 5.49 -6.52
CA ILE A 83 11.07 6.33 -7.64
C ILE A 83 12.27 6.73 -8.52
N LYS A 84 13.39 7.14 -7.92
CA LYS A 84 14.62 7.52 -8.63
C LYS A 84 15.28 6.33 -9.34
N GLU A 85 15.14 5.11 -8.81
CA GLU A 85 15.55 3.89 -9.52
C GLU A 85 14.77 3.71 -10.83
N GLY A 86 13.59 4.34 -10.97
CA GLY A 86 12.82 4.37 -12.21
C GLY A 86 12.25 3.01 -12.61
N LYS A 87 12.26 2.02 -11.71
CA LYS A 87 11.84 0.65 -11.99
C LYS A 87 10.39 0.44 -11.61
N LYS A 88 9.64 -0.17 -12.51
CA LYS A 88 8.24 -0.52 -12.33
C LYS A 88 8.05 -2.01 -12.50
N LEU A 89 7.25 -2.60 -11.62
CA LEU A 89 6.80 -3.98 -11.74
C LEU A 89 5.41 -4.01 -12.38
N VAL A 90 5.28 -4.76 -13.46
CA VAL A 90 4.01 -5.02 -14.12
C VAL A 90 3.65 -6.48 -13.93
N ILE A 91 2.50 -6.73 -13.31
CA ILE A 91 1.97 -8.07 -13.09
C ILE A 91 0.73 -8.24 -13.95
N LYS A 92 0.76 -9.18 -14.89
CA LYS A 92 -0.35 -9.50 -15.78
C LYS A 92 -0.86 -10.89 -15.46
N GLY A 93 -2.17 -11.02 -15.28
CA GLY A 93 -2.75 -12.35 -15.12
C GLY A 93 -4.20 -12.32 -14.68
N LYS A 94 -4.78 -13.52 -14.57
CA LYS A 94 -6.17 -13.72 -14.16
C LYS A 94 -6.26 -13.78 -12.64
N ILE A 95 -7.18 -13.04 -12.04
CA ILE A 95 -7.49 -13.14 -10.62
C ILE A 95 -8.11 -14.51 -10.37
N GLN A 96 -7.35 -15.41 -9.74
CA GLN A 96 -7.83 -16.76 -9.43
C GLN A 96 -8.68 -16.74 -8.16
N ASN A 97 -8.19 -16.03 -7.14
CA ASN A 97 -8.86 -15.93 -5.86
C ASN A 97 -8.61 -14.56 -5.20
N LYS A 98 -9.42 -14.24 -4.21
CA LYS A 98 -9.39 -13.00 -3.44
C LYS A 98 -9.32 -13.33 -1.96
N GLU A 99 -8.25 -12.89 -1.30
CA GLU A 99 -8.04 -13.11 0.12
C GLU A 99 -8.11 -11.80 0.89
N VAL A 100 -8.49 -11.88 2.16
CA VAL A 100 -8.60 -10.72 3.05
C VAL A 100 -8.08 -11.10 4.42
N ASP A 101 -7.06 -10.39 4.91
CA ASP A 101 -6.63 -10.57 6.29
C ASP A 101 -7.50 -9.71 7.20
N ARG A 102 -7.98 -10.32 8.29
CA ARG A 102 -8.86 -9.68 9.25
C ARG A 102 -8.26 -9.76 10.65
N ILE A 103 -8.29 -8.65 11.37
CA ILE A 103 -8.03 -8.62 12.81
C ILE A 103 -9.36 -8.69 13.54
N PHE A 104 -9.49 -9.67 14.43
CA PHE A 104 -10.64 -9.83 15.31
C PHE A 104 -10.35 -9.17 16.64
N LYS A 105 -11.24 -8.27 17.10
CA LYS A 105 -11.03 -7.61 18.40
C LYS A 105 -11.15 -8.58 19.57
N ASN A 106 -11.99 -9.61 19.44
CA ASN A 106 -12.25 -10.65 20.45
C ASN A 106 -12.67 -11.96 19.77
N LYS A 107 -12.61 -13.10 20.49
CA LYS A 107 -13.00 -14.43 19.97
C LYS A 107 -14.47 -14.55 19.51
N VAL A 108 -15.33 -13.62 19.91
CA VAL A 108 -16.78 -13.60 19.57
C VAL A 108 -17.07 -12.72 18.34
N ASP A 109 -16.11 -11.89 17.93
CA ASP A 109 -16.26 -11.04 16.74
C ASP A 109 -16.20 -11.92 15.48
N ARG A 110 -17.35 -12.13 14.84
CA ARG A 110 -17.44 -12.95 13.62
C ARG A 110 -17.10 -12.18 12.35
N GLN A 111 -17.10 -10.84 12.41
CA GLN A 111 -16.90 -10.02 11.21
C GLN A 111 -15.44 -9.62 11.06
N GLY A 112 -14.78 -9.20 12.14
CA GLY A 112 -13.39 -8.76 12.12
C GLY A 112 -13.16 -7.51 11.25
N LYS A 113 -12.12 -6.74 11.56
CA LYS A 113 -11.72 -5.58 10.76
C LYS A 113 -10.76 -6.04 9.66
N VAL A 114 -11.12 -5.78 8.41
CA VAL A 114 -10.22 -5.97 7.26
C VAL A 114 -9.01 -5.07 7.39
N VAL A 115 -7.81 -5.66 7.37
CA VAL A 115 -6.53 -4.96 7.47
C VAL A 115 -5.90 -4.80 6.09
N SER A 116 -5.83 -5.90 5.35
CA SER A 116 -5.25 -5.97 4.01
C SER A 116 -6.10 -6.86 3.12
N SER A 117 -5.98 -6.63 1.82
CA SER A 117 -6.77 -7.33 0.79
C SER A 117 -5.83 -7.75 -0.32
N TYR A 118 -5.99 -8.96 -0.85
CA TYR A 118 -5.04 -9.54 -1.79
C TYR A 118 -5.71 -10.15 -3.00
N PHE A 119 -5.08 -9.97 -4.16
CA PHE A 119 -5.36 -10.76 -5.35
C PHE A 119 -4.37 -11.92 -5.44
N ILE A 120 -4.89 -13.12 -5.69
CA ILE A 120 -4.10 -14.30 -6.01
C ILE A 120 -4.06 -14.41 -7.53
N ILE A 121 -2.88 -14.18 -8.10
CA ILE A 121 -2.62 -14.29 -9.54
C ILE A 121 -1.53 -15.35 -9.70
N GLU A 122 -1.91 -16.51 -10.21
CA GLU A 122 -1.06 -17.70 -10.27
C GLU A 122 -0.45 -18.04 -8.90
N LYS A 123 0.88 -18.01 -8.78
CA LYS A 123 1.62 -18.26 -7.54
C LYS A 123 1.84 -17.01 -6.68
N TYR A 124 1.39 -15.85 -7.13
CA TYR A 124 1.67 -14.57 -6.47
C TYR A 124 0.48 -14.06 -5.67
N LYS A 125 0.75 -13.70 -4.40
CA LYS A 125 -0.17 -13.00 -3.51
C LYS A 125 0.16 -11.51 -3.52
N ILE A 126 -0.73 -10.68 -4.06
CA ILE A 126 -0.49 -9.26 -4.32
C ILE A 126 -1.43 -8.44 -3.45
N GLU A 127 -0.88 -7.66 -2.53
CA GLU A 127 -1.66 -6.72 -1.72
C GLU A 127 -2.22 -5.60 -2.58
N VAL A 128 -3.51 -5.32 -2.44
CA VAL A 128 -4.24 -4.31 -3.21
C VAL A 128 -5.06 -3.39 -2.30
N PRO A 129 -5.18 -2.08 -2.64
CA PRO A 129 -6.05 -1.18 -1.92
C PRO A 129 -7.49 -1.68 -1.90
N ARG A 130 -8.18 -1.54 -0.76
CA ARG A 130 -9.56 -2.02 -0.58
C ARG A 130 -10.53 -1.51 -1.65
N LYS A 131 -10.36 -0.29 -2.13
CA LYS A 131 -11.17 0.30 -3.22
C LYS A 131 -11.05 -0.49 -4.52
N GLU A 132 -9.83 -0.84 -4.89
CA GLU A 132 -9.58 -1.67 -6.08
C GLU A 132 -10.03 -3.12 -5.82
N PHE A 133 -9.81 -3.64 -4.61
CA PHE A 133 -10.26 -4.99 -4.25
C PHE A 133 -11.77 -5.17 -4.46
N SER A 134 -12.60 -4.17 -4.15
CA SER A 134 -14.05 -4.26 -4.40
C SER A 134 -14.45 -4.14 -5.87
N LYS A 135 -13.61 -3.52 -6.70
CA LYS A 135 -13.91 -3.21 -8.11
C LYS A 135 -13.74 -4.41 -9.03
N TYR A 136 -12.74 -5.26 -8.75
CA TYR A 136 -12.41 -6.41 -9.59
C TYR A 136 -12.97 -7.72 -9.03
N SER A 137 -13.41 -8.60 -9.91
CA SER A 137 -14.01 -9.90 -9.61
C SER A 137 -13.04 -11.05 -9.90
N CYS A 138 -13.21 -12.17 -9.21
CA CYS A 138 -12.49 -13.40 -9.56
C CYS A 138 -12.80 -13.79 -11.01
N GLY A 139 -11.80 -14.24 -11.74
CA GLY A 139 -11.88 -14.59 -13.14
C GLY A 139 -11.57 -13.44 -14.11
N GLN A 140 -11.41 -12.20 -13.65
CA GLN A 140 -10.99 -11.09 -14.51
C GLN A 140 -9.48 -11.12 -14.75
N SER A 141 -9.08 -10.80 -15.98
CA SER A 141 -7.67 -10.61 -16.36
C SER A 141 -7.26 -9.18 -16.06
N VAL A 142 -6.26 -8.98 -15.22
CA VAL A 142 -5.81 -7.65 -14.79
C VAL A 142 -4.34 -7.43 -15.10
N GLU A 143 -4.00 -6.16 -15.28
CA GLU A 143 -2.64 -5.65 -15.34
C GLU A 143 -2.42 -4.71 -14.16
N ILE A 144 -1.54 -5.11 -13.23
CA ILE A 144 -1.22 -4.37 -12.01
C ILE A 144 0.16 -3.75 -12.19
N HIS A 145 0.21 -2.43 -12.02
CA HIS A 145 1.41 -1.63 -12.05
C HIS A 145 1.77 -1.26 -10.62
N LYS A 146 2.92 -1.71 -10.11
CA LYS A 146 3.37 -1.40 -8.76
C LYS A 146 4.85 -1.04 -8.74
N LEU A 147 5.28 -0.41 -7.66
CA LEU A 147 6.69 -0.29 -7.34
C LEU A 147 7.25 -1.66 -6.91
N PRO A 148 8.49 -2.01 -7.29
CA PRO A 148 9.03 -3.37 -7.11
C PRO A 148 9.25 -3.79 -5.65
N LYS A 149 9.73 -2.88 -4.81
CA LYS A 149 10.06 -3.07 -3.39
C LYS A 149 8.96 -2.57 -2.46
N SER A 150 8.16 -1.57 -2.84
CA SER A 150 7.03 -1.10 -2.02
C SER A 150 5.68 -1.73 -2.41
N SER A 151 4.73 -1.70 -1.47
CA SER A 151 3.34 -2.16 -1.68
C SER A 151 2.47 -1.15 -2.44
N LEU A 152 3.07 -0.08 -2.96
CA LEU A 152 2.35 0.99 -3.65
C LEU A 152 1.94 0.55 -5.05
N ILE A 153 0.63 0.55 -5.28
CA ILE A 153 0.02 0.29 -6.58
C ILE A 153 -0.19 1.61 -7.31
N LEU A 154 0.39 1.69 -8.50
CA LEU A 154 0.32 2.81 -9.43
C LEU A 154 -0.99 2.79 -10.21
N LYS A 155 -1.34 1.62 -10.75
CA LYS A 155 -2.51 1.43 -11.61
C LYS A 155 -2.95 -0.03 -11.61
N ILE A 156 -4.25 -0.26 -11.72
CA ILE A 156 -4.82 -1.56 -12.09
C ILE A 156 -5.69 -1.33 -13.32
N ALA A 157 -5.45 -2.09 -14.39
CA ALA A 157 -6.22 -2.06 -15.62
C ALA A 157 -6.82 -3.43 -15.89
N ASN A 158 -8.00 -3.48 -16.50
CA ASN A 158 -8.59 -4.72 -16.97
C ASN A 158 -8.04 -5.02 -18.37
N LEU A 159 -7.52 -6.23 -18.57
CA LEU A 159 -6.94 -6.63 -19.86
C LEU A 159 -8.03 -6.83 -20.93
N SER A 160 -9.29 -7.04 -20.56
CA SER A 160 -10.40 -7.09 -21.52
C SER A 160 -10.79 -5.73 -22.10
N ASP A 161 -10.37 -4.64 -21.46
CA ASP A 161 -10.75 -3.27 -21.84
C ASP A 161 -9.58 -2.52 -22.51
N SER A 162 -8.51 -3.24 -22.86
CA SER A 162 -7.40 -2.70 -23.64
C SER A 162 -7.75 -2.81 -25.13
N PRO A 163 -7.77 -1.70 -25.90
CA PRO A 163 -8.11 -1.70 -27.32
C PRO A 163 -7.14 -2.54 -28.16
#